data_AF-A0A227J7H6-F1
#
_entry.id   AF-A0A227J7H6-F1
#
_cell.length_a   1.000
_cell.length_b   1.000
_cell.length_c   1.000
_cell.angle_alpha   90.00
_cell.angle_beta   90.00
_cell.angle_gamma   90.00
#
_symmetry.space_group_name_H-M   'P 1'
#
loop_
_entity.id
_entity.type
_entity.pdbx_description
1 polymer ?
#
loop_
_entity_poly.entity_id
_entity_poly.type
_entity_poly.pdbx_seq_one_letter_code
_entity_poly.pdbx_strand_id
1 'polypeptide(L)'
;LAQSKNVMAVRTLREVGLDETRQYLTRFGFDINEVPRSETIALGAGSLTPMKVAQGYSVFANGGYYVEPFYVERVEDAFGEVLFKANPKSVCHQDCPQMSPQPEMDRFASEFGEQDVAVDGQAPENALEND
;
A
#
# COMPACT_ATOMS: atom_id res chain seq x y z
N LEU A 1 -10.53 10.92 -22.17
CA LEU A 1 -10.85 9.93 -21.11
C LEU A 1 -12.35 9.61 -21.02
N ALA A 2 -13.24 10.60 -20.85
CA ALA A 2 -14.68 10.38 -20.56
C ALA A 2 -15.45 9.41 -21.49
N GLN A 3 -15.02 9.25 -22.75
CA GLN A 3 -15.68 8.36 -23.71
C GLN A 3 -15.12 6.93 -23.74
N SER A 4 -14.15 6.59 -22.87
CA SER A 4 -13.52 5.26 -22.76
C SER A 4 -13.09 4.65 -24.12
N LYS A 5 -12.34 5.41 -24.92
CA LYS A 5 -11.89 4.96 -26.25
C LYS A 5 -10.61 4.12 -26.12
N ASN A 6 -10.74 2.79 -26.19
CA ASN A 6 -9.63 1.84 -26.12
C ASN A 6 -8.47 2.16 -27.06
N VAL A 7 -8.76 2.54 -28.32
CA VAL A 7 -7.74 2.89 -29.32
C VAL A 7 -6.87 4.07 -28.85
N MET A 8 -7.46 5.06 -28.19
CA MET A 8 -6.71 6.20 -27.67
C MET A 8 -5.92 5.81 -26.41
N ALA A 9 -6.47 4.97 -25.54
CA ALA A 9 -5.74 4.46 -24.37
C ALA A 9 -4.47 3.70 -24.77
N VAL A 10 -4.55 2.81 -25.77
CA VAL A 10 -3.38 2.07 -26.28
C VAL A 10 -2.36 2.99 -26.94
N ARG A 11 -2.80 4.02 -27.68
CA ARG A 11 -1.89 5.01 -28.27
C ARG A 11 -1.13 5.78 -27.20
N THR A 12 -1.82 6.25 -26.16
CA THR A 12 -1.19 6.93 -25.03
C THR A 12 -0.20 6.02 -24.30
N LEU A 13 -0.55 4.74 -24.09
CA LEU A 13 0.37 3.77 -23.49
C LEU A 13 1.66 3.61 -24.34
N ARG A 14 1.53 3.52 -25.66
CA ARG A 14 2.69 3.41 -26.56
C ARG A 14 3.56 4.67 -26.57
N GLU A 15 2.95 5.83 -26.43
CA GLU A 15 3.64 7.12 -26.38
C GLU A 15 4.41 7.31 -25.06
N VAL A 16 3.83 6.89 -23.93
CA VAL A 16 4.49 6.92 -22.61
C VAL A 16 5.53 5.80 -22.47
N GLY A 17 5.23 4.62 -22.99
CA GLY A 17 6.04 3.41 -22.83
C GLY A 17 5.44 2.43 -21.82
N LEU A 18 5.58 1.14 -22.11
CA LEU A 18 5.02 0.06 -21.30
C LEU A 18 5.65 0.00 -19.91
N ASP A 19 6.98 -0.06 -19.83
CA ASP A 19 7.69 -0.19 -18.55
C ASP A 19 7.54 1.06 -17.68
N GLU A 20 7.60 2.24 -18.29
CA GLU A 20 7.34 3.51 -17.60
C GLU A 20 5.93 3.56 -17.00
N THR A 21 4.93 3.13 -17.78
CA THR A 21 3.55 3.06 -17.27
C THR A 21 3.43 2.07 -16.11
N ARG A 22 4.02 0.88 -16.24
CA ARG A 22 4.01 -0.14 -15.17
C ARG A 22 4.69 0.37 -13.90
N GLN A 23 5.82 1.05 -14.04
CA GLN A 23 6.54 1.62 -12.91
C GLN A 23 5.78 2.79 -12.28
N TYR A 24 5.11 3.61 -13.09
CA TYR A 24 4.28 4.72 -12.61
C TYR A 24 3.08 4.23 -11.80
N LEU A 25 2.46 3.12 -12.23
CA LEU A 25 1.32 2.49 -11.54
C LEU A 25 1.65 2.07 -10.10
N THR A 26 2.92 1.74 -9.80
CA THR A 26 3.35 1.40 -8.43
C THR A 26 3.16 2.54 -7.43
N ARG A 27 3.17 3.80 -7.89
CA ARG A 27 2.92 5.00 -7.05
C ARG A 27 1.49 5.07 -6.51
N PHE A 28 0.56 4.31 -7.11
CA PHE A 28 -0.82 4.17 -6.66
C PHE A 28 -1.04 2.95 -5.76
N GLY A 29 0.04 2.23 -5.39
CA GLY A 29 0.00 1.04 -4.54
C GLY A 29 -0.31 -0.26 -5.29
N PHE A 30 -0.20 -0.26 -6.62
CA PHE A 30 -0.31 -1.47 -7.44
C PHE A 30 0.99 -2.26 -7.45
N ASP A 31 0.90 -3.58 -7.26
CA ASP A 31 2.06 -4.45 -7.36
C ASP A 31 2.49 -4.59 -8.83
N ILE A 32 3.78 -4.39 -9.10
CA ILE A 32 4.38 -4.54 -10.41
C ILE A 32 4.17 -5.95 -11.01
N ASN A 33 4.01 -6.97 -10.16
CA ASN A 33 3.77 -8.36 -10.54
C ASN A 33 2.32 -8.61 -10.95
N GLU A 34 1.38 -7.84 -10.41
CA GLU A 34 -0.05 -7.92 -10.74
C GLU A 34 -0.40 -7.11 -12.01
N VAL A 35 0.54 -6.29 -12.49
CA VAL A 35 0.40 -5.48 -13.72
C VAL A 35 1.04 -6.21 -14.91
N PRO A 36 0.23 -6.70 -15.89
CA PRO A 36 0.73 -7.41 -17.06
C PRO A 36 1.80 -6.66 -17.86
N ARG A 37 2.74 -7.40 -18.45
CA ARG A 37 3.72 -6.88 -19.42
C ARG A 37 3.17 -6.90 -20.85
N SER A 38 2.00 -6.30 -21.04
CA SER A 38 1.34 -6.26 -22.35
C SER A 38 0.48 -5.01 -22.51
N GLU A 39 0.14 -4.65 -23.76
CA GLU A 39 -0.67 -3.47 -24.07
C GLU A 39 -2.09 -3.53 -23.51
N THR A 40 -2.53 -4.73 -23.10
CA THR A 40 -3.82 -4.96 -22.43
C THR A 40 -3.95 -4.20 -21.11
N ILE A 41 -2.86 -3.72 -20.50
CA ILE A 41 -2.95 -2.84 -19.32
C ILE A 41 -3.67 -1.53 -19.63
N ALA A 42 -3.59 -1.02 -20.87
CA ALA A 42 -4.36 0.15 -21.30
C ALA A 42 -5.88 -0.09 -21.27
N LEU A 43 -6.30 -1.35 -21.21
CA LEU A 43 -7.69 -1.79 -21.14
C LEU A 43 -8.11 -2.21 -19.72
N GLY A 44 -7.21 -2.11 -18.73
CA GLY A 44 -7.48 -2.52 -17.36
C GLY A 44 -7.32 -4.01 -17.11
N ALA A 45 -6.50 -4.73 -17.88
CA ALA A 45 -6.28 -6.18 -17.72
C ALA A 45 -5.46 -6.59 -16.46
N GLY A 46 -5.37 -5.73 -15.45
CA GLY A 46 -4.73 -6.03 -14.16
C GLY A 46 -5.76 -6.56 -13.16
N SER A 47 -5.35 -7.50 -12.32
CA SER A 47 -6.19 -8.01 -11.23
C SER A 47 -5.92 -7.18 -9.98
N LEU A 48 -6.94 -6.46 -9.50
CA LEU A 48 -6.83 -5.60 -8.32
C LEU A 48 -8.04 -5.80 -7.40
N THR A 49 -7.83 -5.69 -6.09
CA THR A 49 -8.93 -5.67 -5.13
C THR A 49 -9.67 -4.33 -5.18
N PRO A 50 -10.97 -4.29 -4.85
CA PRO A 50 -11.72 -3.02 -4.77
C PRO A 50 -11.06 -1.99 -3.83
N MET A 51 -10.44 -2.46 -2.75
CA MET A 51 -9.69 -1.62 -1.81
C MET A 51 -8.50 -0.92 -2.50
N LYS A 52 -7.73 -1.66 -3.31
CA LYS A 52 -6.62 -1.09 -4.09
C LYS A 52 -7.09 -0.08 -5.12
N VAL A 53 -8.23 -0.34 -5.79
CA VAL A 53 -8.81 0.62 -6.73
C VAL A 53 -9.24 1.91 -6.01
N ALA A 54 -9.92 1.81 -4.86
CA ALA A 54 -10.31 2.96 -4.05
C ALA A 54 -9.08 3.76 -3.57
N GLN A 55 -8.04 3.06 -3.14
CA GLN A 55 -6.77 3.66 -2.74
C GLN A 55 -6.10 4.41 -3.89
N GLY A 56 -6.02 3.82 -5.09
CA GLY A 56 -5.49 4.49 -6.27
C GLY A 56 -6.29 5.75 -6.65
N TYR A 57 -7.62 5.71 -6.55
CA TYR A 57 -8.47 6.87 -6.79
C TYR A 57 -8.31 7.97 -5.72
N SER A 58 -8.01 7.59 -4.47
CA SER A 58 -7.82 8.56 -3.37
C SER A 58 -6.67 9.53 -3.63
N VAL A 59 -5.65 9.12 -4.39
CA VAL A 59 -4.52 9.97 -4.77
C VAL A 59 -5.00 11.22 -5.51
N PHE A 60 -6.00 11.10 -6.39
CA PHE A 60 -6.55 12.25 -7.09
C PHE A 60 -7.40 13.15 -6.18
N ALA A 61 -8.14 12.56 -5.24
CA ALA A 61 -8.99 13.29 -4.30
C ALA A 61 -8.17 14.07 -3.25
N ASN A 62 -7.05 13.51 -2.82
CA ASN A 62 -6.22 14.05 -1.74
C ASN A 62 -5.08 14.96 -2.24
N GLY A 63 -5.09 15.36 -3.51
CA GLY A 63 -4.09 16.29 -4.06
C GLY A 63 -2.75 15.66 -4.45
N GLY A 64 -2.72 14.35 -4.71
CA GLY A 64 -1.54 13.64 -5.22
C GLY A 64 -0.82 12.75 -4.20
N TYR A 65 -1.37 12.60 -2.99
CA TYR A 65 -0.76 11.81 -1.93
C TYR A 65 -1.38 10.41 -1.83
N TYR A 66 -0.52 9.40 -1.80
CA TYR A 66 -0.90 8.03 -1.48
C TYR A 66 -1.07 7.86 0.03
N VAL A 67 -2.19 7.27 0.44
CA VAL A 67 -2.53 6.99 1.84
C VAL A 67 -2.79 5.50 2.02
N GLU A 68 -2.33 4.94 3.14
CA GLU A 68 -2.56 3.54 3.47
C GLU A 68 -3.93 3.38 4.16
N PRO A 69 -4.79 2.45 3.70
CA PRO A 69 -6.05 2.17 4.38
C PRO A 69 -5.76 1.54 5.73
N PHE A 70 -6.51 1.95 6.74
CA PHE A 70 -6.52 1.35 8.06
C PHE A 70 -7.98 1.10 8.47
N TYR A 71 -8.19 0.09 9.32
CA TYR A 71 -9.53 -0.36 9.70
C TYR A 71 -9.85 -0.16 11.18
N VAL A 72 -8.81 -0.18 12.03
CA VAL A 72 -8.95 -0.09 13.49
C VAL A 72 -8.56 1.31 13.92
N GLU A 73 -9.52 2.10 14.42
CA GLU A 73 -9.23 3.45 14.95
C GLU A 73 -8.72 3.40 16.39
N ARG A 74 -9.31 2.53 17.22
CA ARG A 74 -8.91 2.33 18.61
C ARG A 74 -9.26 0.93 19.10
N VAL A 75 -8.53 0.45 20.09
CA VAL A 75 -8.87 -0.75 20.88
C VAL A 75 -8.99 -0.33 22.33
N GLU A 76 -10.08 -0.71 22.97
CA GLU A 76 -10.38 -0.40 24.37
C GLU A 76 -10.55 -1.72 25.15
N ASP A 77 -10.17 -1.71 26.42
CA ASP A 77 -10.43 -2.83 27.33
C ASP A 77 -11.90 -2.83 27.82
N ALA A 78 -12.27 -3.81 28.64
CA ALA A 78 -13.63 -3.92 29.18
C ALA A 78 -14.02 -2.77 30.13
N PHE A 79 -13.06 -2.02 30.65
CA PHE A 79 -13.24 -0.90 31.57
C PHE A 79 -13.16 0.46 30.85
N GLY A 80 -12.91 0.47 29.54
CA GLY A 80 -12.82 1.67 28.70
C GLY A 80 -11.42 2.29 28.61
N GLU A 81 -10.38 1.58 29.05
CA GLU A 81 -8.99 1.99 28.88
C GLU A 81 -8.54 1.77 27.42
N VAL A 82 -8.03 2.82 26.77
CA VAL A 82 -7.53 2.73 25.38
C VAL A 82 -6.19 2.02 25.36
N LEU A 83 -6.17 0.81 24.81
CA LEU A 83 -4.97 -0.02 24.63
C LEU A 83 -4.22 0.31 23.33
N PHE A 84 -4.95 0.75 22.30
CA PHE A 84 -4.38 1.14 21.01
C PHE A 84 -5.17 2.29 20.40
N LYS A 85 -4.48 3.18 19.70
CA LYS A 85 -5.09 4.24 18.88
C LYS A 85 -4.30 4.40 17.59
N ALA A 86 -4.98 4.36 16.45
CA ALA A 86 -4.34 4.53 15.16
C ALA A 86 -3.84 5.96 14.97
N ASN A 87 -2.65 6.08 14.40
CA ASN A 87 -2.03 7.33 13.98
C ASN A 87 -1.73 7.28 12.47
N PRO A 88 -2.76 7.33 11.60
CA PRO A 88 -2.56 7.24 10.17
C PRO A 88 -1.94 8.53 9.61
N LYS A 89 -1.12 8.37 8.56
CA LYS A 89 -0.62 9.51 7.78
C LYS A 89 -1.81 10.19 7.10
N SER A 90 -2.08 11.44 7.47
CA SER A 90 -3.14 12.26 6.88
C SER A 90 -2.55 13.42 6.08
N VAL A 91 -3.25 13.80 5.01
CA VAL A 91 -2.90 14.99 4.23
C VAL A 91 -3.65 16.16 4.83
N CYS A 92 -2.91 17.18 5.25
CA CYS A 92 -3.48 18.42 5.72
C CYS A 92 -3.16 19.55 4.74
N HIS A 93 -4.14 20.40 4.45
CA HIS A 93 -3.99 21.52 3.53
C HIS A 93 -3.95 22.87 4.24
N GLN A 94 -4.63 23.03 5.38
CA GLN A 94 -4.66 24.27 6.18
C GLN A 94 -4.85 23.93 7.67
N ASP A 95 -4.26 24.74 8.55
CA ASP A 95 -4.36 24.63 10.02
C ASP A 95 -4.07 23.23 10.58
N CYS A 96 -2.92 22.68 10.19
CA CYS A 96 -2.55 21.33 10.56
C CYS A 96 -2.29 21.20 12.06
N PRO A 97 -3.09 20.38 12.78
CA PRO A 97 -2.80 20.10 14.17
C PRO A 97 -1.42 19.44 14.22
N GLN A 98 -0.51 20.03 14.99
CA GLN A 98 0.76 19.40 15.29
C GLN A 98 0.44 18.15 16.11
N MET A 99 0.49 16.99 15.47
CA MET A 99 0.28 15.70 16.12
C MET A 99 1.42 15.56 17.13
N SER A 100 1.15 15.82 18.41
CA SER A 100 2.12 15.58 19.48
C SER A 100 2.50 14.10 19.47
N PRO A 101 3.80 13.75 19.54
CA PRO A 101 4.21 12.35 19.70
C PRO A 101 3.45 11.77 20.90
N GLN A 102 2.59 10.79 20.65
CA GLN A 102 1.92 10.11 21.75
C GLN A 102 2.98 9.38 22.58
N PRO A 103 3.00 9.55 23.91
CA PRO A 103 3.93 8.83 24.75
C PRO A 103 3.68 7.32 24.60
N GLU A 104 4.76 6.59 24.31
CA GLU A 104 4.92 5.14 24.20
C GLU A 104 3.71 4.30 24.69
N MET A 105 2.76 4.02 23.79
CA MET A 105 1.80 2.91 23.94
C MET A 105 2.24 1.75 23.03
N ASP A 106 3.54 1.44 23.05
CA ASP A 106 4.18 0.44 22.18
C ASP A 106 4.18 -0.97 22.80
N ARG A 107 3.41 -1.19 23.88
CA ARG A 107 3.37 -2.49 24.57
C ARG A 107 2.65 -3.58 23.77
N PHE A 108 1.78 -3.21 22.83
CA PHE A 108 0.97 -4.16 22.05
C PHE A 108 1.41 -4.27 20.58
N ALA A 109 2.24 -3.35 20.07
CA ALA A 109 2.69 -3.38 18.68
C ALA A 109 3.62 -4.58 18.40
N SER A 110 4.37 -5.03 19.40
CA SER A 110 5.23 -6.22 19.29
C SER A 110 4.47 -7.55 19.35
N GLU A 111 3.21 -7.57 19.81
CA GLU A 111 2.46 -8.82 20.05
C GLU A 111 1.67 -9.29 18.82
N PHE A 112 1.40 -8.40 17.85
CA PHE A 112 0.68 -8.73 16.61
C PHE A 112 1.58 -8.77 15.36
N GLY A 113 2.88 -8.52 15.52
CA GLY A 113 3.88 -8.52 14.44
C GLY A 113 4.41 -9.89 14.03
N GLU A 114 4.04 -10.96 14.73
CA GLU A 114 4.53 -12.32 14.47
C GLU A 114 3.43 -13.25 13.94
N GLN A 115 2.80 -12.89 12.82
CA GLN A 115 2.05 -13.86 12.00
C GLN A 115 2.37 -13.69 10.51
N ASP A 116 3.65 -13.50 10.18
CA ASP A 116 4.16 -13.92 8.89
C ASP A 116 4.45 -15.42 8.96
N VAL A 117 3.67 -16.20 8.23
CA VAL A 117 3.83 -17.65 8.06
C VAL A 117 5.22 -17.93 7.49
N ALA A 118 6.14 -18.36 8.35
CA ALA A 118 7.37 -19.01 7.94
C ALA A 118 7.00 -20.32 7.21
N VAL A 119 7.33 -20.40 5.91
CA VAL A 119 7.44 -21.67 5.21
C VAL A 119 8.62 -22.40 5.81
N ASP A 120 8.32 -23.35 6.68
CA ASP A 120 9.31 -24.21 7.32
C ASP A 120 10.01 -25.10 6.27
N GLY A 121 11.32 -25.19 6.44
CA GLY A 121 12.28 -25.85 5.57
C GLY A 121 13.61 -25.91 6.29
N GLN A 122 13.58 -26.51 7.48
CA GLN A 122 14.67 -26.73 8.44
C GLN A 122 16.04 -27.11 7.82
N ALA A 123 17.09 -26.49 8.37
CA ALA A 123 18.52 -26.79 8.24
C ALA A 123 18.92 -28.15 8.90
N PRO A 124 20.21 -28.56 8.95
CA PRO A 124 21.15 -28.02 9.97
C PRO A 124 22.63 -27.92 9.49
N GLU A 125 23.35 -26.86 9.89
CA GLU A 125 24.36 -26.77 10.96
C GLU A 125 25.81 -27.24 10.63
N ASN A 126 26.73 -26.28 10.80
CA ASN A 126 28.10 -26.38 11.34
C ASN A 126 29.23 -27.11 10.56
N ALA A 127 30.16 -26.30 10.04
CA ALA A 127 31.63 -26.42 10.19
C ALA A 127 32.24 -25.10 9.66
N LEU A 128 32.64 -24.14 10.51
CA LEU A 128 33.99 -23.97 11.07
C LEU A 128 35.16 -24.15 10.08
N GLU A 129 36.08 -23.17 10.17
CA GLU A 129 37.49 -23.14 9.76
C GLU A 129 37.89 -22.51 8.40
N ASN A 130 38.48 -21.31 8.51
CA ASN A 130 39.78 -20.85 7.99
C ASN A 130 40.24 -21.31 6.59
N ASP A 131 40.37 -20.37 5.64
CA ASP A 131 41.63 -19.74 5.16
C ASP A 131 41.29 -18.64 4.13
#